data_AF-A0AAP9IJF2-F1
#
_entry.id   AF-A0AAP9IJF2-F1
#
_cell.length_a   1.000
_cell.length_b   1.000
_cell.length_c   1.000
_cell.angle_alpha   90.00
_cell.angle_beta   90.00
_cell.angle_gamma   90.00
#
_symmetry.space_group_name_H-M   'P 1'
#
loop_
_entity.id
_entity.type
_entity.pdbx_description
1 polymer ?
#
loop_
_entity_poly.entity_id
_entity_poly.type
_entity_poly.pdbx_seq_one_letter_code
_entity_poly.pdbx_strand_id
1 'polypeptide(L)'
;MAKSVVTRAFEAWNVNKVLDGLPAVPDNIVFALIPNQDETAPVSRDEGMPATATIKHTADITQYGVLNDNAVVYSVVLDTNVGDWDYNWIGLVDSKTNTVLMIVHVRTQQKVKTKNGQQGNSLTRNLAMQFDGAADATQINVSAQTWQIDFSARLSGIDEMQRLITLDNFGNAAFLAAGFEVVRAGDKYTVRKGIGYVGGLRGELTQEHTLNGLRSTKLYADFSYQGSVVGKWQTAVTLRAANDLKNYMDAAGFAHYIAPIASIDAAGNVTDLRVQGARYDRDIDDIKTRYAIKTDLSAWQYTAKGGELTLSPPYTLNACMIFINGVEQALNYSYALEENIITFAEALLKSDFVNVVFNVPLSTQGALTNDSETNALLYEIDKLRAEVRGLTGTDFLSSDKNNLIAAGTDAGLFLPESALQKITGIDVSN
;
A
#
# COMPACT_ATOMS: atom_id res chain seq x y z
N MET A 1 -33.94 3.23 9.91
CA MET A 1 -33.31 2.70 8.69
C MET A 1 -34.12 3.19 7.51
N ALA A 2 -33.47 3.66 6.44
CA ALA A 2 -34.18 4.08 5.23
C ALA A 2 -35.03 2.93 4.66
N LYS A 3 -36.21 3.24 4.13
CA LYS A 3 -37.10 2.28 3.49
C LYS A 3 -37.16 2.58 2.01
N SER A 4 -36.98 1.56 1.18
CA SER A 4 -36.97 1.71 -0.28
C SER A 4 -37.88 0.70 -0.94
N VAL A 5 -38.47 1.07 -2.08
CA VAL A 5 -39.30 0.17 -2.86
C VAL A 5 -39.21 0.47 -4.35
N VAL A 6 -39.29 -0.58 -5.17
CA VAL A 6 -39.49 -0.47 -6.61
C VAL A 6 -40.99 -0.39 -6.88
N THR A 7 -41.42 0.63 -7.62
CA THR A 7 -42.84 0.92 -7.84
C THR A 7 -43.48 -0.08 -8.80
N ARG A 8 -44.82 -0.15 -8.83
CA ARG A 8 -45.52 -0.90 -9.89
C ARG A 8 -45.39 -0.22 -11.26
N ALA A 9 -45.25 1.10 -11.27
CA ALA A 9 -45.05 1.86 -12.49
C ALA A 9 -43.74 1.48 -13.21
N PHE A 10 -42.69 1.12 -12.46
CA PHE A 10 -41.46 0.57 -13.01
C PHE A 10 -41.71 -0.70 -13.84
N GLU A 11 -42.52 -1.64 -13.37
CA GLU A 11 -42.74 -2.92 -14.04
C GLU A 11 -43.28 -2.71 -15.47
N ALA A 12 -44.33 -1.88 -15.59
CA ALA A 12 -44.92 -1.53 -16.89
C ALA A 12 -43.93 -0.73 -17.77
N TRP A 13 -43.20 0.21 -17.17
CA TRP A 13 -42.19 1.00 -17.87
C TRP A 13 -41.05 0.15 -18.44
N ASN A 14 -40.54 -0.79 -17.65
CA ASN A 14 -39.45 -1.68 -18.05
C ASN A 14 -39.87 -2.58 -19.21
N VAL A 15 -41.07 -3.17 -19.13
CA VAL A 15 -41.63 -3.97 -20.24
C VAL A 15 -41.73 -3.16 -21.52
N ASN A 16 -42.22 -1.92 -21.45
CA ASN A 16 -42.32 -1.06 -22.63
C ASN A 16 -40.94 -0.73 -23.23
N LYS A 17 -39.94 -0.39 -22.41
CA LYS A 17 -38.57 -0.14 -22.91
C LYS A 17 -37.98 -1.36 -23.62
N VAL A 18 -38.16 -2.54 -23.04
CA VAL A 18 -37.69 -3.81 -23.62
C VAL A 18 -38.41 -4.10 -24.94
N LEU A 19 -39.73 -3.92 -25.01
CA LEU A 19 -40.51 -4.09 -26.25
C LEU A 19 -40.10 -3.11 -27.35
N ASP A 20 -39.76 -1.88 -26.97
CA ASP A 20 -39.30 -0.83 -27.89
C ASP A 20 -37.83 -0.99 -28.29
N GLY A 21 -37.11 -1.98 -27.73
CA GLY A 21 -35.67 -2.20 -27.96
C GLY A 21 -34.81 -1.06 -27.44
N LEU A 22 -35.28 -0.31 -26.44
CA LEU A 22 -34.59 0.82 -25.82
C LEU A 22 -33.98 0.41 -24.46
N PRO A 23 -32.81 0.96 -24.09
CA PRO A 23 -32.26 0.76 -22.75
C PRO A 23 -33.22 1.23 -21.65
N ALA A 24 -33.46 0.38 -20.65
CA ALA A 24 -34.27 0.69 -19.47
C ALA A 24 -33.46 1.51 -18.44
N VAL A 25 -33.02 2.70 -18.83
CA VAL A 25 -32.17 3.59 -18.02
C VAL A 25 -32.94 4.86 -17.61
N PRO A 26 -33.15 5.13 -16.31
CA PRO A 26 -33.64 6.42 -15.83
C PRO A 26 -32.60 7.52 -16.01
N ASP A 27 -33.03 8.78 -15.90
CA ASP A 27 -32.19 9.96 -16.12
C ASP A 27 -32.11 10.89 -14.91
N ASN A 28 -33.09 10.84 -13.99
CA ASN A 28 -33.18 11.80 -12.89
C ASN A 28 -33.33 11.17 -11.50
N ILE A 29 -32.78 11.88 -10.51
CA ILE A 29 -33.08 11.69 -9.09
C ILE A 29 -33.78 12.96 -8.57
N VAL A 30 -34.96 12.77 -7.96
CA VAL A 30 -35.80 13.84 -7.41
C VAL A 30 -35.74 13.82 -5.89
N PHE A 31 -35.57 14.99 -5.28
CA PHE A 31 -35.58 15.22 -3.84
C PHE A 31 -36.81 16.04 -3.45
N ALA A 32 -37.59 15.56 -2.50
CA ALA A 32 -38.79 16.25 -2.02
C ALA A 32 -38.87 16.27 -0.48
N LEU A 33 -39.61 17.26 0.03
CA LEU A 33 -39.96 17.38 1.44
C LEU A 33 -41.46 17.17 1.60
N ILE A 34 -41.83 15.97 2.05
CA ILE A 34 -43.21 15.58 2.30
C ILE A 34 -43.54 15.88 3.77
N PRO A 35 -44.52 16.76 4.06
CA PRO A 35 -44.91 17.05 5.43
C PRO A 35 -45.41 15.80 6.16
N ASN A 36 -44.99 15.63 7.42
CA ASN A 36 -45.44 14.53 8.29
C ASN A 36 -45.18 13.12 7.75
N GLN A 37 -44.22 12.93 6.84
CA GLN A 37 -43.83 11.61 6.35
C GLN A 37 -43.23 10.78 7.49
N ASP A 38 -43.79 9.60 7.72
CA ASP A 38 -43.25 8.63 8.67
C ASP A 38 -42.11 7.84 8.00
N GLU A 39 -40.88 8.11 8.42
CA GLU A 39 -39.66 7.43 7.96
C GLU A 39 -39.58 5.95 8.32
N THR A 40 -40.44 5.48 9.23
CA THR A 40 -40.47 4.09 9.70
C THR A 40 -41.54 3.25 8.99
N ALA A 41 -42.53 3.90 8.39
CA ALA A 41 -43.59 3.24 7.65
C ALA A 41 -43.05 2.58 6.36
N PRO A 42 -43.65 1.46 5.91
CA PRO A 42 -43.36 0.92 4.58
C PRO A 42 -43.71 1.91 3.48
N VAL A 43 -42.83 2.03 2.48
CA VAL A 43 -43.09 2.84 1.28
C VAL A 43 -44.11 2.10 0.40
N SER A 44 -45.14 2.80 -0.09
CA SER A 44 -46.14 2.21 -0.98
C SER A 44 -45.58 2.00 -2.37
N ARG A 45 -45.85 0.83 -2.98
CA ARG A 45 -45.46 0.54 -4.37
C ARG A 45 -46.26 1.31 -5.41
N ASP A 46 -47.39 1.87 -5.00
CA ASP A 46 -48.30 2.66 -5.84
C ASP A 46 -48.08 4.18 -5.65
N GLU A 47 -47.11 4.56 -4.82
CA GLU A 47 -46.74 5.96 -4.63
C GLU A 47 -46.12 6.52 -5.91
N GLY A 48 -46.59 7.70 -6.31
CA GLY A 48 -46.18 8.39 -7.53
C GLY A 48 -45.28 9.61 -7.26
N MET A 49 -45.12 10.45 -8.27
CA MET A 49 -44.36 11.69 -8.13
C MET A 49 -45.00 12.60 -7.07
N PRO A 50 -44.22 13.17 -6.14
CA PRO A 50 -44.71 14.17 -5.21
C PRO A 50 -45.31 15.38 -5.90
N ALA A 51 -46.18 16.11 -5.20
CA ALA A 51 -46.72 17.37 -5.69
C ALA A 51 -45.57 18.37 -5.95
N THR A 52 -45.63 19.11 -7.06
CA THR A 52 -44.56 20.01 -7.51
C THR A 52 -44.08 20.99 -6.43
N ALA A 53 -44.97 21.47 -5.56
CA ALA A 53 -44.61 22.38 -4.46
C ALA A 53 -43.71 21.75 -3.37
N THR A 54 -43.69 20.42 -3.27
CA THR A 54 -42.88 19.67 -2.30
C THR A 54 -41.53 19.25 -2.86
N ILE A 55 -41.38 19.23 -4.19
CA ILE A 55 -40.10 18.94 -4.85
C ILE A 55 -39.14 20.10 -4.59
N LYS A 56 -37.96 19.79 -4.06
CA LYS A 56 -36.93 20.76 -3.70
C LYS A 56 -35.80 20.80 -4.71
N HIS A 57 -35.48 19.65 -5.30
CA HIS A 57 -34.44 19.56 -6.30
C HIS A 57 -34.65 18.36 -7.22
N THR A 58 -34.29 18.54 -8.48
CA THR A 58 -34.18 17.46 -9.46
C THR A 58 -32.77 17.53 -10.01
N ALA A 59 -32.10 16.39 -10.04
CA ALA A 59 -30.74 16.28 -10.51
C ALA A 59 -30.61 15.17 -11.53
N ASP A 60 -29.75 15.38 -12.51
CA ASP A 60 -29.44 14.37 -13.51
C ASP A 60 -28.53 13.31 -12.89
N ILE A 61 -28.74 12.05 -13.27
CA ILE A 61 -27.89 10.94 -12.84
C ILE A 61 -26.48 11.16 -13.38
N THR A 62 -25.51 11.21 -12.49
CA THR A 62 -24.11 11.46 -12.85
C THR A 62 -23.38 10.18 -13.23
N GLN A 63 -23.78 9.04 -12.64
CA GLN A 63 -23.15 7.73 -12.86
C GLN A 63 -24.15 6.59 -12.69
N TYR A 64 -23.91 5.47 -13.35
CA TYR A 64 -24.65 4.23 -13.19
C TYR A 64 -23.74 3.01 -13.36
N GLY A 65 -24.14 1.85 -12.83
CA GLY A 65 -23.36 0.61 -12.98
C GLY A 65 -24.11 -0.63 -12.53
N VAL A 66 -23.64 -1.80 -12.97
CA VAL A 66 -24.17 -3.12 -12.63
C VAL A 66 -23.53 -3.63 -11.33
N LEU A 67 -24.33 -3.99 -10.34
CA LEU A 67 -23.87 -4.70 -9.14
C LEU A 67 -23.71 -6.20 -9.40
N ASN A 68 -24.67 -6.77 -10.12
CA ASN A 68 -24.70 -8.14 -10.63
C ASN A 68 -25.80 -8.23 -11.72
N ASP A 69 -25.97 -9.39 -12.35
CA ASP A 69 -26.92 -9.60 -13.46
C ASP A 69 -28.35 -9.10 -13.18
N ASN A 70 -28.78 -9.10 -11.91
CA ASN A 70 -30.12 -8.72 -11.48
C ASN A 70 -30.18 -7.43 -10.65
N ALA A 71 -29.10 -6.63 -10.62
CA ALA A 71 -29.08 -5.39 -9.85
C ALA A 71 -28.22 -4.30 -10.50
N VAL A 72 -28.77 -3.10 -10.59
CA VAL A 72 -28.10 -1.89 -11.08
C VAL A 72 -28.16 -0.81 -10.02
N VAL A 73 -27.22 0.13 -10.05
CA VAL A 73 -27.19 1.27 -9.13
C VAL A 73 -26.99 2.57 -9.90
N TYR A 74 -27.69 3.62 -9.46
CA TYR A 74 -27.66 4.96 -10.03
C TYR A 74 -27.15 5.94 -8.98
N SER A 75 -26.30 6.89 -9.40
CA SER A 75 -25.66 7.84 -8.52
C SER A 75 -25.88 9.28 -8.97
N VAL A 76 -26.00 10.17 -7.99
CA VAL A 76 -25.90 11.63 -8.17
C VAL A 76 -24.93 12.22 -7.16
N VAL A 77 -24.12 13.18 -7.62
CA VAL A 77 -23.26 14.01 -6.77
C VAL A 77 -23.71 15.46 -6.87
N LEU A 78 -24.15 16.03 -5.76
CA LEU A 78 -24.45 17.46 -5.62
C LEU A 78 -23.32 18.14 -4.84
N ASP A 79 -22.69 19.13 -5.45
CA ASP A 79 -21.62 19.90 -4.84
C ASP A 79 -22.14 20.90 -3.79
N THR A 80 -21.25 21.72 -3.23
CA THR A 80 -21.60 22.74 -2.23
C THR A 80 -22.33 23.96 -2.80
N ASN A 81 -22.51 24.07 -4.13
CA ASN A 81 -23.19 25.19 -4.79
C ASN A 81 -24.71 24.97 -4.91
N VAL A 82 -25.18 23.75 -4.65
CA VAL A 82 -26.60 23.35 -4.64
C VAL A 82 -27.13 23.29 -3.20
N GLY A 83 -28.35 23.77 -2.97
CA GLY A 83 -28.97 24.00 -1.64
C GLY A 83 -29.77 25.31 -1.68
N ASP A 84 -30.41 25.80 -0.64
CA ASP A 84 -30.52 25.38 0.77
C ASP A 84 -31.93 24.82 0.99
N TRP A 85 -32.06 23.52 1.31
CA TRP A 85 -33.35 22.85 1.40
C TRP A 85 -33.28 21.56 2.21
N ASP A 86 -34.42 21.21 2.81
CA ASP A 86 -34.62 19.94 3.49
C ASP A 86 -35.34 18.95 2.57
N TYR A 87 -35.12 17.66 2.79
CA TYR A 87 -35.79 16.59 2.06
C TYR A 87 -35.93 15.34 2.93
N ASN A 88 -36.97 14.56 2.69
CA ASN A 88 -37.21 13.26 3.33
C ASN A 88 -37.68 12.18 2.33
N TRP A 89 -37.78 12.54 1.06
CA TRP A 89 -38.20 11.68 -0.04
C TRP A 89 -37.20 11.76 -1.18
N ILE A 90 -36.84 10.61 -1.72
CA ILE A 90 -35.92 10.49 -2.87
C ILE A 90 -36.55 9.55 -3.89
N GLY A 91 -36.60 9.97 -5.15
CA GLY A 91 -37.17 9.17 -6.24
C GLY A 91 -36.21 9.02 -7.40
N LEU A 92 -36.12 7.81 -7.97
CA LEU A 92 -35.48 7.53 -9.25
C LEU A 92 -36.53 7.63 -10.36
N VAL A 93 -36.28 8.40 -11.40
CA VAL A 93 -37.31 8.85 -12.36
C VAL A 93 -36.82 8.73 -13.80
N ASP A 94 -37.71 8.34 -14.72
CA ASP A 94 -37.59 8.64 -16.15
C ASP A 94 -38.35 9.95 -16.43
N SER A 95 -37.62 11.02 -16.73
CA SER A 95 -38.18 12.36 -16.94
C SER A 95 -39.07 12.44 -18.19
N LYS A 96 -38.80 11.60 -19.21
CA LYS A 96 -39.54 11.61 -20.48
C LYS A 96 -40.99 11.16 -20.29
N THR A 97 -41.20 10.16 -19.45
CA THR A 97 -42.52 9.61 -19.14
C THR A 97 -43.05 10.05 -17.78
N ASN A 98 -42.28 10.90 -17.07
CA ASN A 98 -42.56 11.34 -15.70
C ASN A 98 -42.88 10.17 -14.76
N THR A 99 -42.18 9.05 -14.92
CA THR A 99 -42.46 7.79 -14.22
C THR A 99 -41.49 7.62 -13.06
N VAL A 100 -42.03 7.45 -11.85
CA VAL A 100 -41.22 7.13 -10.66
C VAL A 100 -40.97 5.63 -10.62
N LEU A 101 -39.70 5.24 -10.66
CA LEU A 101 -39.27 3.84 -10.76
C LEU A 101 -38.96 3.23 -9.39
N MET A 102 -38.30 4.01 -8.52
CA MET A 102 -37.92 3.60 -7.18
C MET A 102 -38.08 4.78 -6.22
N ILE A 103 -38.51 4.48 -5.00
CA ILE A 103 -38.72 5.48 -3.94
C ILE A 103 -37.90 5.10 -2.72
N VAL A 104 -37.32 6.09 -2.05
CA VAL A 104 -36.66 5.96 -0.75
C VAL A 104 -37.20 7.01 0.21
N HIS A 105 -37.79 6.55 1.31
CA HIS A 105 -38.15 7.39 2.44
C HIS A 105 -37.02 7.39 3.46
N VAL A 106 -36.65 8.59 3.92
CA VAL A 106 -35.57 8.82 4.87
C VAL A 106 -36.01 9.81 5.94
N ARG A 107 -35.30 9.86 7.07
CA ARG A 107 -35.43 10.99 8.00
C ARG A 107 -35.09 12.29 7.29
N THR A 108 -35.77 13.37 7.66
CA THR A 108 -35.51 14.71 7.13
C THR A 108 -34.02 15.04 7.22
N GLN A 109 -33.43 15.32 6.07
CA GLN A 109 -32.03 15.66 5.87
C GLN A 109 -31.92 17.01 5.20
N GLN A 110 -30.78 17.67 5.39
CA GLN A 110 -30.56 19.03 4.92
C GLN A 110 -29.42 19.08 3.89
N LYS A 111 -29.67 19.79 2.79
CA LYS A 111 -28.66 20.19 1.82
C LYS A 111 -28.37 21.67 1.99
N VAL A 112 -27.19 22.00 2.49
CA VAL A 112 -26.74 23.38 2.74
C VAL A 112 -25.86 23.86 1.59
N LYS A 113 -26.21 25.01 1.02
CA LYS A 113 -25.41 25.69 0.01
C LYS A 113 -24.36 26.59 0.67
N THR A 114 -23.15 26.61 0.13
CA THR A 114 -22.12 27.58 0.51
C THR A 114 -22.59 28.99 0.15
N LYS A 115 -22.80 29.85 1.15
CA LYS A 115 -23.18 31.26 0.98
C LYS A 115 -22.74 32.07 2.19
N ASN A 116 -22.37 33.34 1.99
CA ASN A 116 -22.10 34.31 3.07
C ASN A 116 -21.14 33.81 4.18
N GLY A 117 -20.07 33.09 3.82
CA GLY A 117 -19.11 32.54 4.78
C GLY A 117 -19.56 31.27 5.53
N GLN A 118 -20.80 30.81 5.31
CA GLN A 118 -21.27 29.50 5.77
C GLN A 118 -20.82 28.42 4.78
N GLN A 119 -20.07 27.43 5.26
CA GLN A 119 -19.65 26.28 4.46
C GLN A 119 -20.86 25.36 4.19
N GLY A 120 -21.11 25.06 2.91
CA GLY A 120 -22.10 24.06 2.49
C GLY A 120 -21.57 22.63 2.60
N ASN A 121 -22.45 21.65 2.39
CA ASN A 121 -22.10 20.23 2.34
C ASN A 121 -22.17 19.69 0.90
N SER A 122 -21.39 18.66 0.57
CA SER A 122 -21.62 17.86 -0.64
C SER A 122 -22.58 16.70 -0.33
N LEU A 123 -23.30 16.23 -1.34
CA LEU A 123 -24.26 15.13 -1.20
C LEU A 123 -24.05 14.12 -2.32
N THR A 124 -23.70 12.89 -1.96
CA THR A 124 -23.70 11.75 -2.90
C THR A 124 -24.84 10.81 -2.55
N ARG A 125 -25.67 10.44 -3.52
CA ARG A 125 -26.78 9.47 -3.32
C ARG A 125 -26.67 8.35 -4.32
N ASN A 126 -26.69 7.12 -3.80
CA ASN A 126 -26.65 5.89 -4.57
C ASN A 126 -27.96 5.13 -4.35
N LEU A 127 -28.69 4.86 -5.42
CA LEU A 127 -29.94 4.11 -5.39
C LEU A 127 -29.73 2.79 -6.13
N ALA A 128 -29.74 1.68 -5.41
CA ALA A 128 -29.62 0.34 -5.98
C ALA A 128 -31.02 -0.22 -6.25
N MET A 129 -31.24 -0.68 -7.48
CA MET A 129 -32.49 -1.25 -7.94
C MET A 129 -32.25 -2.71 -8.37
N GLN A 130 -33.04 -3.63 -7.81
CA GLN A 130 -32.94 -5.06 -8.09
C GLN A 130 -34.18 -5.53 -8.86
N PHE A 131 -33.96 -6.21 -9.98
CA PHE A 131 -34.98 -6.88 -10.79
C PHE A 131 -34.32 -7.91 -11.73
N ASP A 132 -35.07 -8.93 -12.14
CA ASP A 132 -34.53 -10.00 -12.98
C ASP A 132 -34.07 -9.46 -14.35
N GLY A 133 -32.85 -9.82 -14.76
CA GLY A 133 -32.26 -9.40 -16.02
C GLY A 133 -31.91 -7.90 -16.08
N ALA A 134 -31.63 -7.26 -14.95
CA ALA A 134 -31.34 -5.83 -14.89
C ALA A 134 -30.17 -5.39 -15.76
N ALA A 135 -29.07 -6.14 -15.80
CA ALA A 135 -27.92 -5.82 -16.63
C ALA A 135 -28.30 -5.79 -18.13
N ASP A 136 -29.05 -6.81 -18.59
CA ASP A 136 -29.50 -6.92 -19.97
C ASP A 136 -30.53 -5.85 -20.35
N ALA A 137 -31.54 -5.63 -19.50
CA ALA A 137 -32.60 -4.65 -19.75
C ALA A 137 -32.07 -3.21 -19.81
N THR A 138 -31.09 -2.89 -18.97
CA THR A 138 -30.46 -1.57 -18.95
C THR A 138 -29.36 -1.40 -19.99
N GLN A 139 -28.83 -2.50 -20.54
CA GLN A 139 -27.66 -2.53 -21.42
C GLN A 139 -26.41 -1.85 -20.83
N ILE A 140 -26.32 -1.79 -19.50
CA ILE A 140 -25.16 -1.21 -18.79
C ILE A 140 -24.09 -2.29 -18.65
N ASN A 141 -22.91 -2.06 -19.25
CA ASN A 141 -21.79 -3.04 -19.21
C ASN A 141 -20.66 -2.63 -18.25
N VAL A 142 -20.85 -1.55 -17.49
CA VAL A 142 -19.86 -1.04 -16.53
C VAL A 142 -20.20 -1.57 -15.14
N SER A 143 -19.26 -2.27 -14.50
CA SER A 143 -19.42 -2.73 -13.12
C SER A 143 -19.51 -1.55 -12.16
N ALA A 144 -20.49 -1.58 -11.26
CA ALA A 144 -20.67 -0.62 -10.18
C ALA A 144 -19.45 -0.54 -9.25
N GLN A 145 -18.66 -1.62 -9.15
CA GLN A 145 -17.43 -1.67 -8.37
C GLN A 145 -16.40 -0.60 -8.79
N THR A 146 -16.46 -0.13 -10.04
CA THR A 146 -15.51 0.85 -10.57
C THR A 146 -15.73 2.27 -10.00
N TRP A 147 -16.93 2.59 -9.53
CA TRP A 147 -17.29 3.93 -9.01
C TRP A 147 -17.81 3.91 -7.57
N GLN A 148 -18.07 2.73 -7.01
CA GLN A 148 -18.25 2.54 -5.56
C GLN A 148 -16.95 2.75 -4.75
N ILE A 149 -15.85 3.14 -5.42
CA ILE A 149 -14.59 3.48 -4.76
C ILE A 149 -14.87 4.64 -3.81
N ASP A 150 -14.80 4.35 -2.52
CA ASP A 150 -14.61 5.39 -1.52
C ASP A 150 -13.26 6.07 -1.83
N PHE A 151 -13.32 7.17 -2.58
CA PHE A 151 -12.14 7.92 -2.97
C PHE A 151 -11.42 8.48 -1.74
N SER A 152 -12.11 8.67 -0.61
CA SER A 152 -11.48 9.09 0.65
C SER A 152 -10.67 7.96 1.24
N ALA A 153 -11.21 6.74 1.29
CA ALA A 153 -10.46 5.56 1.73
C ALA A 153 -9.33 5.21 0.75
N ARG A 154 -9.54 5.35 -0.57
CA ARG A 154 -8.52 5.10 -1.58
C ARG A 154 -7.39 6.13 -1.52
N LEU A 155 -7.70 7.43 -1.42
CA LEU A 155 -6.69 8.48 -1.30
C LEU A 155 -5.95 8.37 0.04
N SER A 156 -6.66 8.13 1.15
CA SER A 156 -6.02 7.88 2.46
C SER A 156 -5.12 6.65 2.40
N GLY A 157 -5.54 5.59 1.70
CA GLY A 157 -4.74 4.38 1.51
C GLY A 157 -3.49 4.63 0.67
N ILE A 158 -3.57 5.49 -0.34
CA ILE A 158 -2.42 5.91 -1.15
C ILE A 158 -1.45 6.76 -0.32
N ASP A 159 -1.96 7.73 0.44
CA ASP A 159 -1.16 8.59 1.32
C ASP A 159 -0.43 7.76 2.40
N GLU A 160 -1.12 6.78 3.00
CA GLU A 160 -0.52 5.88 3.99
C GLU A 160 0.50 4.93 3.37
N MET A 161 0.22 4.38 2.18
CA MET A 161 1.19 3.57 1.44
C MET A 161 2.46 4.38 1.14
N GLN A 162 2.32 5.63 0.70
CA GLN A 162 3.46 6.51 0.45
C GLN A 162 4.24 6.82 1.73
N ARG A 163 3.55 7.03 2.86
CA ARG A 163 4.19 7.21 4.17
C ARG A 163 4.99 5.97 4.57
N LEU A 164 4.43 4.77 4.41
CA LEU A 164 5.09 3.50 4.73
C LEU A 164 6.31 3.24 3.83
N ILE A 165 6.20 3.44 2.52
CA ILE A 165 7.35 3.33 1.59
C ILE A 165 8.45 4.31 2.00
N THR A 166 8.09 5.53 2.40
CA THR A 166 9.05 6.52 2.88
C THR A 166 9.68 6.08 4.21
N LEU A 167 8.89 5.50 5.11
CA LEU A 167 9.36 4.93 6.37
C LEU A 167 10.34 3.78 6.15
N ASP A 168 10.10 2.91 5.17
CA ASP A 168 11.00 1.80 4.82
C ASP A 168 12.35 2.31 4.32
N ASN A 169 12.33 3.38 3.50
CA ASN A 169 13.53 3.99 2.90
C ASN A 169 14.34 4.88 3.86
N PHE A 170 13.70 5.57 4.81
CA PHE A 170 14.36 6.54 5.69
C PHE A 170 14.42 6.11 7.16
N GLY A 171 13.63 5.12 7.55
CA GLY A 171 13.43 4.71 8.94
C GLY A 171 12.54 5.68 9.73
N ASN A 172 12.47 5.49 11.05
CA ASN A 172 11.60 6.27 11.94
C ASN A 172 11.91 7.79 11.92
N ALA A 173 13.17 8.16 11.69
CA ALA A 173 13.61 9.53 11.52
C ALA A 173 14.85 9.58 10.62
N ALA A 174 14.94 10.60 9.78
CA ALA A 174 16.11 10.93 8.97
C ALA A 174 16.16 12.43 8.69
N PHE A 175 17.33 13.03 8.84
CA PHE A 175 17.56 14.45 8.56
C PHE A 175 18.63 14.59 7.49
N LEU A 176 18.38 15.46 6.51
CA LEU A 176 19.27 15.65 5.38
C LEU A 176 20.22 16.81 5.64
N ALA A 177 21.52 16.55 5.44
CA ALA A 177 22.59 17.54 5.60
C ALA A 177 22.48 18.31 6.94
N ALA A 178 22.62 19.64 6.91
CA ALA A 178 22.51 20.49 8.09
C ALA A 178 21.06 20.75 8.54
N GLY A 179 20.05 20.15 7.89
CA GLY A 179 18.64 20.37 8.23
C GLY A 179 18.32 19.93 9.66
N PHE A 180 17.61 20.77 10.41
CA PHE A 180 17.25 20.55 11.82
C PHE A 180 18.42 20.50 12.81
N GLU A 181 19.64 20.80 12.38
CA GLU A 181 20.80 20.90 13.28
C GLU A 181 20.59 21.99 14.32
N VAL A 182 20.89 21.70 15.58
CA VAL A 182 20.80 22.67 16.67
C VAL A 182 22.18 23.22 16.96
N VAL A 183 22.37 24.52 16.69
CA VAL A 183 23.62 25.23 16.96
C VAL A 183 23.44 26.19 18.13
N ARG A 184 24.38 26.19 19.07
CA ARG A 184 24.36 27.09 20.22
C ARG A 184 25.30 28.28 20.02
N ALA A 185 24.83 29.47 20.37
CA ALA A 185 25.63 30.68 20.54
C ALA A 185 25.23 31.40 21.83
N GLY A 186 26.05 31.27 22.89
CA GLY A 186 25.71 31.78 24.22
C GLY A 186 24.48 31.06 24.79
N ASP A 187 23.39 31.80 24.99
CA ASP A 187 22.11 31.26 25.47
C ASP A 187 21.04 31.08 24.36
N LYS A 188 21.45 31.29 23.10
CA LYS A 188 20.61 31.11 21.92
C LYS A 188 20.88 29.75 21.28
N TYR A 189 19.80 29.06 20.92
CA TYR A 189 19.81 27.76 20.24
C TYR A 189 19.08 27.90 18.92
N THR A 190 19.82 27.84 17.82
CA THR A 190 19.28 28.01 16.46
C THR A 190 19.16 26.65 15.79
N VAL A 191 17.94 26.29 15.42
CA VAL A 191 17.64 25.13 14.58
C VAL A 191 17.75 25.54 13.12
N ARG A 192 18.64 24.89 12.38
CA ARG A 192 18.85 25.17 10.96
C ARG A 192 17.67 24.73 10.10
N LYS A 193 17.36 25.54 9.09
CA LYS A 193 16.38 25.20 8.05
C LYS A 193 16.82 23.96 7.27
N GLY A 194 15.88 23.20 6.74
CA GLY A 194 16.19 22.05 5.89
C GLY A 194 15.09 20.99 5.90
N ILE A 195 15.42 19.83 5.34
CA ILE A 195 14.47 18.74 5.10
C ILE A 195 14.69 17.63 6.13
N GLY A 196 13.58 17.09 6.62
CA GLY A 196 13.54 15.92 7.48
C GLY A 196 12.45 14.95 7.04
N TYR A 197 12.61 13.71 7.46
CA TYR A 197 11.63 12.64 7.33
C TYR A 197 11.39 12.08 8.73
N VAL A 198 10.16 12.13 9.22
CA VAL A 198 9.80 11.65 10.57
C VAL A 198 8.52 10.86 10.48
N GLY A 199 8.54 9.62 10.96
CA GLY A 199 7.39 8.71 10.86
C GLY A 199 6.93 8.47 9.42
N GLY A 200 7.84 8.54 8.44
CA GLY A 200 7.52 8.42 7.01
C GLY A 200 6.95 9.68 6.37
N LEU A 201 6.78 10.79 7.11
CA LEU A 201 6.35 12.07 6.56
C LEU A 201 7.56 12.92 6.15
N ARG A 202 7.59 13.37 4.90
CA ARG A 202 8.56 14.39 4.45
C ARG A 202 8.11 15.77 4.88
N GLY A 203 8.97 16.52 5.54
CA GLY A 203 8.70 17.88 6.00
C GLY A 203 9.91 18.78 5.81
N GLU A 204 9.65 20.07 5.66
CA GLU A 204 10.69 21.08 5.47
C GLU A 204 10.50 22.19 6.50
N LEU A 205 11.56 22.46 7.25
CA LEU A 205 11.68 23.69 8.02
C LEU A 205 12.25 24.75 7.08
N THR A 206 11.42 25.69 6.62
CA THR A 206 11.79 26.65 5.55
C THR A 206 12.70 27.78 6.02
N GLN A 207 12.76 28.03 7.33
CA GLN A 207 13.55 29.09 7.95
C GLN A 207 14.17 28.64 9.27
N GLU A 208 15.30 29.23 9.64
CA GLU A 208 15.93 28.93 10.92
C GLU A 208 15.06 29.39 12.09
N HIS A 209 15.06 28.64 13.18
CA HIS A 209 14.29 28.95 14.37
C HIS A 209 15.20 29.07 15.58
N THR A 210 15.16 30.22 16.25
CA THR A 210 15.97 30.47 17.45
C THR A 210 15.13 30.37 18.71
N LEU A 211 15.59 29.57 19.65
CA LEU A 211 15.03 29.36 20.98
C LEU A 211 16.03 29.86 22.03
N ASN A 212 15.54 30.28 23.21
CA ASN A 212 16.38 30.81 24.28
C ASN A 212 16.23 29.97 25.55
N GLY A 213 17.26 29.96 26.40
CA GLY A 213 17.16 29.44 27.76
C GLY A 213 16.89 27.94 27.88
N LEU A 214 17.17 27.15 26.83
CA LEU A 214 17.00 25.69 26.88
C LEU A 214 18.06 25.08 27.80
N ARG A 215 17.64 24.35 28.84
CA ARG A 215 18.49 23.63 29.79
C ARG A 215 17.84 22.34 30.24
N SER A 216 18.65 21.30 30.44
CA SER A 216 18.21 20.00 30.94
C SER A 216 16.97 19.46 30.20
N THR A 217 16.97 19.56 28.88
CA THR A 217 15.82 19.26 28.03
C THR A 217 16.25 18.64 26.70
N LYS A 218 15.28 18.13 25.93
CA LYS A 218 15.49 17.69 24.55
C LYS A 218 14.66 18.54 23.62
N LEU A 219 15.19 18.74 22.42
CA LEU A 219 14.47 19.36 21.33
C LEU A 219 14.02 18.27 20.35
N TYR A 220 12.76 18.33 19.95
CA TYR A 220 12.13 17.38 19.05
C TYR A 220 11.59 18.09 17.82
N ALA A 221 11.66 17.39 16.69
CA ALA A 221 10.91 17.68 15.49
C ALA A 221 9.56 16.95 15.56
N ASP A 222 8.48 17.70 15.38
CA ASP A 222 7.09 17.23 15.45
C ASP A 222 6.43 17.39 14.08
N PHE A 223 6.12 16.26 13.45
CA PHE A 223 5.61 16.16 12.09
C PHE A 223 4.19 15.60 12.09
N SER A 224 3.27 16.30 11.44
CA SER A 224 1.88 15.86 11.31
C SER A 224 1.34 16.17 9.93
N TYR A 225 0.69 15.19 9.29
CA TYR A 225 0.09 15.38 7.97
C TYR A 225 -1.33 15.92 8.12
N GLN A 226 -1.54 17.16 7.70
CA GLN A 226 -2.77 17.90 7.97
C GLN A 226 -3.28 18.63 6.72
N GLY A 227 -4.60 18.73 6.59
CA GLY A 227 -5.27 19.52 5.56
C GLY A 227 -5.28 21.01 5.87
N SER A 228 -5.15 21.85 4.84
CA SER A 228 -5.34 23.30 4.93
C SER A 228 -6.77 23.70 4.52
N VAL A 229 -7.17 24.93 4.85
CA VAL A 229 -8.46 25.53 4.45
C VAL A 229 -8.68 25.61 2.93
N VAL A 230 -7.64 25.45 2.12
CA VAL A 230 -7.72 25.37 0.65
C VAL A 230 -7.74 23.93 0.13
N GLY A 231 -7.86 22.93 1.00
CA GLY A 231 -7.94 21.50 0.65
C GLY A 231 -6.59 20.84 0.36
N LYS A 232 -5.48 21.59 0.37
CA LYS A 232 -4.13 21.02 0.21
C LYS A 232 -3.70 20.36 1.51
N TRP A 233 -3.38 19.06 1.45
CA TRP A 233 -2.72 18.32 2.53
C TRP A 233 -1.20 18.46 2.44
N GLN A 234 -0.55 18.67 3.58
CA GLN A 234 0.91 18.77 3.66
C GLN A 234 1.38 18.47 5.09
N THR A 235 2.66 18.12 5.22
CA THR A 235 3.29 17.92 6.52
C THR A 235 3.49 19.26 7.23
N ALA A 236 2.77 19.47 8.32
CA ALA A 236 3.05 20.51 9.29
C ALA A 236 4.27 20.09 10.12
N VAL A 237 5.24 21.00 10.24
CA VAL A 237 6.47 20.78 11.00
C VAL A 237 6.56 21.80 12.12
N THR A 238 6.70 21.34 13.36
CA THR A 238 6.93 22.20 14.52
C THR A 238 8.10 21.70 15.37
N LEU A 239 8.62 22.57 16.23
CA LEU A 239 9.70 22.26 17.17
C LEU A 239 9.15 22.25 18.60
N ARG A 240 9.48 21.23 19.37
CA ARG A 240 9.00 21.05 20.75
C ARG A 240 10.17 20.80 21.70
N ALA A 241 10.22 21.56 22.79
CA ALA A 241 11.14 21.31 23.89
C ALA A 241 10.42 20.51 24.98
N ALA A 242 10.96 19.35 25.35
CA ALA A 242 10.41 18.48 26.38
C ALA A 242 11.49 17.52 26.90
N ASN A 243 11.28 16.92 28.08
CA ASN A 243 12.23 15.93 28.60
C ASN A 243 12.00 14.54 27.96
N ASP A 244 10.73 14.18 27.77
CA ASP A 244 10.29 13.00 27.05
C ASP A 244 9.08 13.39 26.20
N LEU A 245 9.14 13.08 24.90
CA LEU A 245 8.05 13.31 23.97
C LEU A 245 7.99 12.13 23.00
N LYS A 246 6.79 11.58 22.84
CA LYS A 246 6.51 10.42 22.00
C LYS A 246 5.41 10.77 21.01
N ASN A 247 5.25 9.93 19.98
CA ASN A 247 4.15 10.05 19.05
C ASN A 247 2.82 10.13 19.79
N TYR A 248 1.92 11.00 19.34
CA TYR A 248 0.62 11.23 19.98
C TYR A 248 -0.45 11.59 18.95
N MET A 249 -1.71 11.56 19.38
CA MET A 249 -2.85 12.08 18.62
C MET A 249 -3.28 13.40 19.26
N ASP A 250 -3.46 14.45 18.45
CA ASP A 250 -3.98 15.72 18.96
C ASP A 250 -5.50 15.66 19.22
N ALA A 251 -6.05 16.74 19.79
CA ALA A 251 -7.47 16.82 20.10
C ALA A 251 -8.39 16.83 18.86
N ALA A 252 -7.84 17.13 17.68
CA ALA A 252 -8.55 17.11 16.41
C ALA A 252 -8.43 15.76 15.69
N GLY A 253 -7.70 14.80 16.26
CA GLY A 253 -7.52 13.47 15.71
C GLY A 253 -6.40 13.36 14.66
N PHE A 254 -5.47 14.32 14.59
CA PHE A 254 -4.29 14.20 13.74
C PHE A 254 -3.15 13.48 14.46
N ALA A 255 -2.47 12.58 13.73
CA ALA A 255 -1.29 11.89 14.23
C ALA A 255 -0.07 12.80 14.19
N HIS A 256 0.70 12.79 15.27
CA HIS A 256 1.97 13.49 15.41
C HIS A 256 3.10 12.47 15.57
N TYR A 257 4.08 12.53 14.68
CA TYR A 257 5.29 11.72 14.72
C TYR A 257 6.46 12.56 15.21
N ILE A 258 7.16 12.05 16.22
CA ILE A 258 8.13 12.79 17.01
C ILE A 258 9.51 12.18 16.85
N ALA A 259 10.50 13.00 16.53
CA ALA A 259 11.91 12.61 16.47
C ALA A 259 12.78 13.56 17.31
N PRO A 260 13.64 13.05 18.21
CA PRO A 260 14.61 13.89 18.90
C PRO A 260 15.64 14.42 17.90
N ILE A 261 15.95 15.72 17.98
CA ILE A 261 16.98 16.36 17.16
C ILE A 261 18.19 16.79 18.00
N ALA A 262 18.00 17.08 19.29
CA ALA A 262 19.10 17.36 20.20
C ALA A 262 18.75 17.09 21.66
N SER A 263 19.76 16.80 22.48
CA SER A 263 19.69 16.95 23.94
C SER A 263 20.55 18.12 24.40
N ILE A 264 20.04 18.87 25.39
CA ILE A 264 20.67 20.06 25.94
C ILE A 264 20.85 19.84 27.45
N ASP A 265 22.10 19.79 27.91
CA ASP A 265 22.41 19.54 29.32
C ASP A 265 22.19 20.78 30.22
N ALA A 266 22.49 20.65 31.52
CA ALA A 266 22.36 21.74 32.49
C ALA A 266 23.33 22.91 32.24
N ALA A 267 24.48 22.66 31.61
CA ALA A 267 25.44 23.69 31.19
C ALA A 267 25.07 24.31 29.82
N GLY A 268 24.05 23.76 29.17
CA GLY A 268 23.55 24.16 27.87
C GLY A 268 24.29 23.52 26.70
N ASN A 269 25.15 22.53 26.91
CA ASN A 269 25.85 21.87 25.81
C ASN A 269 24.86 21.05 24.97
N VAL A 270 25.03 21.11 23.65
CA VAL A 270 24.17 20.44 22.68
C VAL A 270 24.81 19.13 22.27
N THR A 271 24.06 18.04 22.37
CA THR A 271 24.38 16.76 21.73
C THR A 271 23.41 16.57 20.57
N ASP A 272 23.93 16.37 19.36
CA ASP A 272 23.12 16.07 18.18
C ASP A 272 22.54 14.66 18.31
N LEU A 273 21.21 14.54 18.16
CA LEU A 273 20.48 13.27 18.22
C LEU A 273 19.86 12.90 16.87
N ARG A 274 20.09 13.71 15.82
CA ARG A 274 19.54 13.47 14.48
C ARG A 274 20.14 12.20 13.91
N VAL A 275 19.27 11.38 13.33
CA VAL A 275 19.68 10.30 12.43
C VAL A 275 19.98 10.91 11.06
N GLN A 276 21.21 10.77 10.58
CA GLN A 276 21.67 11.38 9.32
C GLN A 276 21.36 10.48 8.11
N GLY A 277 21.01 11.11 6.98
CA GLY A 277 20.92 10.45 5.67
C GLY A 277 19.73 9.49 5.51
N ALA A 278 19.64 8.81 4.37
CA ALA A 278 18.64 7.76 4.15
C ALA A 278 19.03 6.47 4.88
N ARG A 279 18.07 5.55 5.08
CA ARG A 279 18.36 4.25 5.72
C ARG A 279 19.34 3.43 4.89
N TYR A 280 19.14 3.41 3.58
CA TYR A 280 20.04 2.74 2.64
C TYR A 280 21.50 3.25 2.75
N ASP A 281 21.71 4.57 2.85
CA ASP A 281 23.07 5.13 3.00
C ASP A 281 23.73 4.63 4.29
N ARG A 282 22.96 4.56 5.38
CA ARG A 282 23.43 4.05 6.67
C ARG A 282 23.69 2.55 6.65
N ASP A 283 22.84 1.77 5.99
CA ASP A 283 23.01 0.33 5.86
C ASP A 283 24.30 0.03 5.07
N ILE A 284 24.59 0.82 4.03
CA ILE A 284 25.88 0.76 3.32
C ILE A 284 27.05 1.10 4.23
N ASP A 285 26.96 2.18 5.00
CA ASP A 285 28.05 2.58 5.89
C ASP A 285 28.27 1.58 7.04
N ASP A 286 27.20 0.94 7.52
CA ASP A 286 27.28 -0.16 8.48
C ASP A 286 27.92 -1.41 7.86
N ILE A 287 27.56 -1.78 6.63
CA ILE A 287 28.24 -2.84 5.87
C ILE A 287 29.74 -2.54 5.73
N LYS A 288 30.09 -1.32 5.31
CA LYS A 288 31.50 -0.89 5.20
C LYS A 288 32.24 -1.03 6.53
N THR A 289 31.60 -0.63 7.62
CA THR A 289 32.17 -0.68 8.98
C THR A 289 32.30 -2.11 9.50
N ARG A 290 31.27 -2.93 9.33
CA ARG A 290 31.16 -4.31 9.84
C ARG A 290 32.17 -5.25 9.19
N TYR A 291 32.41 -5.09 7.90
CA TYR A 291 33.33 -5.95 7.16
C TYR A 291 34.74 -5.38 7.04
N ALA A 292 35.05 -4.27 7.73
CA ALA A 292 36.36 -3.61 7.73
C ALA A 292 36.97 -3.49 6.31
N ILE A 293 36.13 -3.17 5.32
CA ILE A 293 36.49 -3.20 3.91
C ILE A 293 37.44 -2.02 3.63
N LYS A 294 38.75 -2.29 3.62
CA LYS A 294 39.82 -1.34 3.25
C LYS A 294 40.02 -1.22 1.73
N THR A 295 39.09 -1.73 0.92
CA THR A 295 39.11 -1.63 -0.55
C THR A 295 38.03 -0.68 -1.03
N ASP A 296 38.33 0.10 -2.07
CA ASP A 296 37.38 1.02 -2.71
C ASP A 296 36.21 0.22 -3.33
N LEU A 297 35.14 0.07 -2.55
CA LEU A 297 33.88 -0.49 -3.03
C LEU A 297 33.35 0.39 -4.14
N SER A 298 32.88 -0.26 -5.20
CA SER A 298 32.26 0.41 -6.33
C SER A 298 30.85 -0.15 -6.51
N ALA A 299 29.97 0.69 -7.04
CA ALA A 299 28.58 0.32 -7.28
C ALA A 299 28.22 0.57 -8.75
N TRP A 300 27.52 -0.37 -9.34
CA TRP A 300 26.92 -0.23 -10.66
C TRP A 300 25.41 -0.34 -10.54
N GLN A 301 24.71 0.65 -11.07
CA GLN A 301 23.27 0.72 -11.04
C GLN A 301 22.71 0.50 -12.44
N TYR A 302 21.63 -0.28 -12.52
CA TYR A 302 20.93 -0.57 -13.74
C TYR A 302 19.42 -0.52 -13.52
N THR A 303 18.71 0.13 -14.44
CA THR A 303 17.25 0.11 -14.47
C THR A 303 16.81 -0.85 -15.56
N ALA A 304 16.09 -1.90 -15.18
CA ALA A 304 15.64 -2.95 -16.08
C ALA A 304 14.65 -2.42 -17.12
N LYS A 305 14.78 -2.90 -18.35
CA LYS A 305 13.87 -2.61 -19.47
C LYS A 305 12.64 -3.52 -19.44
N GLY A 306 12.73 -4.62 -18.69
CA GLY A 306 11.74 -5.68 -18.58
C GLY A 306 12.10 -6.87 -19.47
N GLY A 307 12.05 -8.08 -18.90
CA GLY A 307 12.32 -9.33 -19.59
C GLY A 307 13.79 -9.78 -19.56
N GLU A 308 14.70 -9.02 -18.97
CA GLU A 308 16.11 -9.41 -18.89
C GLU A 308 16.33 -10.57 -17.92
N LEU A 309 16.95 -11.66 -18.39
CA LEU A 309 17.42 -12.79 -17.57
C LEU A 309 18.91 -12.73 -17.26
N THR A 310 19.61 -11.78 -17.88
CA THR A 310 21.06 -11.59 -17.71
C THR A 310 21.42 -10.12 -17.71
N LEU A 311 22.39 -9.73 -16.90
CA LEU A 311 23.02 -8.41 -16.95
C LEU A 311 24.54 -8.55 -17.08
N SER A 312 25.14 -7.67 -17.87
CA SER A 312 26.60 -7.61 -18.07
C SER A 312 27.11 -6.25 -17.62
N PRO A 313 27.49 -6.10 -16.34
CA PRO A 313 28.07 -4.87 -15.83
C PRO A 313 29.36 -4.52 -16.61
N PRO A 314 29.64 -3.23 -16.88
CA PRO A 314 30.81 -2.80 -17.63
C PRO A 314 32.13 -2.86 -16.82
N TYR A 315 32.13 -3.60 -15.71
CA TYR A 315 33.24 -3.74 -14.77
C TYR A 315 33.51 -5.22 -14.52
N THR A 316 34.75 -5.58 -14.19
CA THR A 316 35.11 -6.95 -13.79
C THR A 316 34.64 -7.23 -12.37
N LEU A 317 33.78 -8.24 -12.21
CA LEU A 317 33.20 -8.68 -10.96
C LEU A 317 33.95 -9.92 -10.45
N ASN A 318 34.90 -9.73 -9.54
CA ASN A 318 35.55 -10.85 -8.86
C ASN A 318 34.66 -11.43 -7.75
N ALA A 319 34.01 -10.53 -7.01
CA ALA A 319 32.94 -10.83 -6.08
C ALA A 319 31.99 -9.62 -6.03
N CYS A 320 30.69 -9.87 -5.93
CA CYS A 320 29.69 -8.82 -5.83
C CYS A 320 28.49 -9.20 -4.94
N MET A 321 27.79 -8.19 -4.46
CA MET A 321 26.47 -8.31 -3.85
C MET A 321 25.45 -7.66 -4.78
N ILE A 322 24.26 -8.26 -4.87
CA ILE A 322 23.19 -7.77 -5.73
C ILE A 322 22.02 -7.33 -4.87
N PHE A 323 21.45 -6.19 -5.21
CA PHE A 323 20.23 -5.67 -4.62
C PHE A 323 19.22 -5.39 -5.74
N ILE A 324 18.01 -5.89 -5.59
CA ILE A 324 16.90 -5.61 -6.51
C ILE A 324 15.84 -4.85 -5.72
N ASN A 325 15.51 -3.64 -6.18
CA ASN A 325 14.56 -2.74 -5.51
C ASN A 325 14.89 -2.51 -4.01
N GLY A 326 16.18 -2.52 -3.66
CA GLY A 326 16.67 -2.33 -2.30
C GLY A 326 16.73 -3.60 -1.44
N VAL A 327 16.27 -4.74 -1.95
CA VAL A 327 16.35 -6.03 -1.24
C VAL A 327 17.61 -6.76 -1.65
N GLU A 328 18.44 -7.13 -0.67
CA GLU A 328 19.63 -7.96 -0.87
C GLU A 328 19.23 -9.33 -1.42
N GLN A 329 19.87 -9.72 -2.51
CA GLN A 329 19.73 -11.04 -3.10
C GLN A 329 20.90 -11.89 -2.62
N ALA A 330 20.62 -12.78 -1.66
CA ALA A 330 21.60 -13.70 -1.12
C ALA A 330 21.89 -14.83 -2.13
N LEU A 331 23.10 -15.39 -2.05
CA LEU A 331 23.50 -16.55 -2.84
C LEU A 331 22.52 -17.73 -2.63
N ASN A 332 21.78 -18.04 -3.69
CA ASN A 332 20.89 -19.19 -3.84
C ASN A 332 20.80 -19.53 -5.34
N TYR A 333 20.02 -20.54 -5.73
CA TYR A 333 19.83 -20.92 -7.14
C TYR A 333 19.20 -19.83 -8.02
N SER A 334 18.75 -18.70 -7.44
CA SER A 334 18.06 -17.65 -8.17
C SER A 334 19.00 -16.61 -8.79
N TYR A 335 20.27 -16.55 -8.37
CA TYR A 335 21.23 -15.55 -8.83
C TYR A 335 22.64 -16.15 -8.96
N ALA A 336 23.22 -16.07 -10.16
CA ALA A 336 24.55 -16.57 -10.43
C ALA A 336 25.43 -15.51 -11.08
N LEU A 337 26.74 -15.57 -10.83
CA LEU A 337 27.76 -14.81 -11.53
C LEU A 337 28.71 -15.77 -12.24
N GLU A 338 28.74 -15.72 -13.56
CA GLU A 338 29.64 -16.52 -14.38
C GLU A 338 30.20 -15.66 -15.52
N GLU A 339 31.50 -15.70 -15.74
CA GLU A 339 32.19 -14.94 -16.79
C GLU A 339 31.79 -13.45 -16.84
N ASN A 340 31.60 -12.83 -15.66
CA ASN A 340 31.18 -11.44 -15.52
C ASN A 340 29.73 -11.13 -15.97
N ILE A 341 28.92 -12.17 -16.14
CA ILE A 341 27.48 -12.11 -16.45
C ILE A 341 26.71 -12.50 -15.20
N ILE A 342 25.80 -11.63 -14.79
CA ILE A 342 24.84 -11.91 -13.73
C ILE A 342 23.63 -12.58 -14.38
N THR A 343 23.28 -13.77 -13.94
CA THR A 343 22.11 -14.53 -14.40
C THR A 343 21.05 -14.56 -13.30
N PHE A 344 19.79 -14.35 -13.71
CA PHE A 344 18.62 -14.37 -12.84
C PHE A 344 17.74 -15.59 -13.20
N ALA A 345 17.20 -16.27 -12.19
CA ALA A 345 16.26 -17.37 -12.43
C ALA A 345 14.90 -16.90 -12.97
N GLU A 346 14.53 -15.65 -12.68
CA GLU A 346 13.33 -15.01 -13.18
C GLU A 346 13.67 -13.71 -13.92
N ALA A 347 12.88 -13.38 -14.93
CA ALA A 347 13.12 -12.19 -15.73
C ALA A 347 12.83 -10.91 -14.92
N LEU A 348 13.73 -9.94 -14.98
CA LEU A 348 13.54 -8.63 -14.35
C LEU A 348 12.30 -7.94 -14.90
N LEU A 349 11.53 -7.29 -14.03
CA LEU A 349 10.40 -6.48 -14.44
C LEU A 349 10.88 -5.13 -14.96
N LYS A 350 10.10 -4.52 -15.86
CA LYS A 350 10.41 -3.18 -16.36
C LYS A 350 10.45 -2.20 -15.18
N SER A 351 11.51 -1.40 -15.13
CA SER A 351 11.82 -0.43 -14.08
C SER A 351 12.32 -1.02 -12.76
N ASP A 352 12.60 -2.33 -12.67
CA ASP A 352 13.34 -2.85 -11.53
C ASP A 352 14.70 -2.15 -11.41
N PHE A 353 15.04 -1.76 -10.19
CA PHE A 353 16.29 -1.10 -9.89
C PHE A 353 17.28 -2.11 -9.34
N VAL A 354 18.26 -2.47 -10.17
CA VAL A 354 19.34 -3.39 -9.81
C VAL A 354 20.56 -2.58 -9.40
N ASN A 355 21.09 -2.87 -8.22
CA ASN A 355 22.33 -2.31 -7.74
C ASN A 355 23.33 -3.43 -7.44
N VAL A 356 24.47 -3.37 -8.10
CA VAL A 356 25.56 -4.35 -7.96
C VAL A 356 26.69 -3.66 -7.23
N VAL A 357 26.97 -4.10 -6.01
CA VAL A 357 28.12 -3.66 -5.22
C VAL A 357 29.26 -4.63 -5.46
N PHE A 358 30.39 -4.15 -5.98
CA PHE A 358 31.51 -4.98 -6.39
C PHE A 358 32.83 -4.53 -5.75
N ASN A 359 33.86 -5.38 -5.86
CA ASN A 359 35.08 -5.36 -5.04
C ASN A 359 34.83 -5.68 -3.56
N VAL A 360 33.78 -6.45 -3.27
CA VAL A 360 33.56 -6.98 -1.92
C VAL A 360 34.61 -8.07 -1.62
N PRO A 361 35.03 -8.24 -0.35
CA PRO A 361 35.89 -9.36 0.02
C PRO A 361 35.29 -10.71 -0.38
N LEU A 362 36.13 -11.66 -0.81
CA LEU A 362 35.69 -13.04 -1.10
C LEU A 362 35.12 -13.75 0.13
N SER A 363 35.46 -13.28 1.34
CA SER A 363 34.92 -13.78 2.60
C SER A 363 33.55 -13.22 2.97
N THR A 364 32.97 -12.31 2.16
CA THR A 364 31.67 -11.71 2.44
C THR A 364 30.56 -12.75 2.28
N GLN A 365 29.84 -13.01 3.38
CA GLN A 365 28.70 -13.93 3.37
C GLN A 365 27.62 -13.42 2.40
N GLY A 366 27.16 -14.29 1.49
CA GLY A 366 26.14 -13.95 0.50
C GLY A 366 26.66 -13.32 -0.79
N ALA A 367 27.97 -13.03 -0.91
CA ALA A 367 28.55 -12.53 -2.14
C ALA A 367 28.53 -13.59 -3.26
N LEU A 368 28.13 -13.17 -4.45
CA LEU A 368 28.33 -13.94 -5.67
C LEU A 368 29.79 -13.83 -6.09
N THR A 369 30.38 -14.94 -6.50
CA THR A 369 31.75 -15.02 -7.01
C THR A 369 31.73 -15.55 -8.43
N ASN A 370 32.74 -15.19 -9.22
CA ASN A 370 32.96 -15.85 -10.50
C ASN A 370 33.09 -17.37 -10.21
N ASP A 371 32.25 -18.19 -10.85
CA ASP A 371 32.09 -19.65 -10.62
C ASP A 371 31.02 -20.07 -9.57
N SER A 372 30.12 -19.16 -9.18
CA SER A 372 29.11 -19.42 -8.12
C SER A 372 28.15 -20.59 -8.42
N GLU A 373 27.96 -20.97 -9.69
CA GLU A 373 27.12 -22.11 -10.08
C GLU A 373 27.69 -23.45 -9.57
N THR A 374 29.02 -23.60 -9.63
CA THR A 374 29.73 -24.79 -9.14
C THR A 374 29.75 -24.86 -7.61
N ASN A 375 29.84 -23.71 -6.93
CA ASN A 375 29.87 -23.62 -5.47
C ASN A 375 28.48 -23.85 -4.83
N ALA A 376 27.40 -23.44 -5.50
CA ALA A 376 26.03 -23.73 -5.05
C ALA A 376 25.71 -25.24 -5.12
N LEU A 377 26.15 -25.92 -6.19
CA LEU A 377 26.06 -27.38 -6.33
C LEU A 377 26.88 -28.09 -5.24
N LEU A 378 28.10 -27.63 -4.95
CA LEU A 378 28.94 -28.19 -3.88
C LEU A 378 28.30 -28.06 -2.48
N TYR A 379 27.69 -26.90 -2.18
CA TYR A 379 26.99 -26.69 -0.91
C TYR A 379 25.80 -27.63 -0.75
N GLU A 380 25.00 -27.84 -1.80
CA GLU A 380 23.84 -28.74 -1.71
C GLU A 380 24.24 -30.21 -1.73
N ILE A 381 25.33 -30.56 -2.43
CA ILE A 381 25.96 -31.88 -2.32
C ILE A 381 26.43 -32.13 -0.89
N ASP A 382 27.06 -31.16 -0.22
CA ASP A 382 27.55 -31.34 1.14
C ASP A 382 26.41 -31.38 2.18
N LYS A 383 25.33 -30.63 1.95
CA LYS A 383 24.10 -30.70 2.74
C LYS A 383 23.39 -32.05 2.58
N LEU A 384 23.25 -32.54 1.35
CA LEU A 384 22.72 -33.88 1.06
C LEU A 384 23.62 -34.98 1.64
N ARG A 385 24.94 -34.84 1.56
CA ARG A 385 25.89 -35.77 2.20
C ARG A 385 25.75 -35.78 3.71
N ALA A 386 25.54 -34.63 4.35
CA ALA A 386 25.31 -34.53 5.78
C ALA A 386 23.98 -35.19 6.19
N GLU A 387 22.93 -34.98 5.40
CA GLU A 387 21.62 -35.60 5.59
C GLU A 387 21.69 -37.13 5.44
N VAL A 388 22.30 -37.62 4.35
CA VAL A 388 22.51 -39.05 4.11
C VAL A 388 23.37 -39.70 5.19
N ARG A 389 24.42 -39.02 5.69
CA ARG A 389 25.24 -39.51 6.82
C ARG A 389 24.45 -39.58 8.13
N GLY A 390 23.37 -38.82 8.26
CA GLY A 390 22.49 -38.82 9.41
C GLY A 390 21.38 -39.89 9.37
N LEU A 391 21.15 -40.53 8.21
CA LEU A 391 20.14 -41.57 8.06
C LEU A 391 20.59 -42.87 8.76
N THR A 392 19.65 -43.47 9.48
CA THR A 392 19.80 -44.74 10.20
C THR A 392 18.97 -45.83 9.53
N GLY A 393 19.20 -47.10 9.86
CA GLY A 393 18.51 -48.24 9.22
C GLY A 393 16.98 -48.20 9.32
N THR A 394 16.42 -47.43 10.26
CA THR A 394 14.97 -47.22 10.40
C THR A 394 14.39 -46.23 9.40
N ASP A 395 15.20 -45.36 8.81
CA ASP A 395 14.76 -44.30 7.89
C ASP A 395 14.55 -44.82 6.45
N PHE A 396 15.03 -46.04 6.17
CA PHE A 396 14.81 -46.75 4.91
C PHE A 396 13.65 -47.75 4.95
N LEU A 397 12.95 -47.86 6.09
CA LEU A 397 11.82 -48.76 6.25
C LEU A 397 10.52 -48.05 5.82
N SER A 398 9.92 -48.50 4.72
CA SER A 398 8.62 -48.00 4.25
C SER A 398 7.57 -48.08 5.37
N SER A 399 6.66 -47.10 5.45
CA SER A 399 5.58 -47.01 6.45
C SER A 399 4.62 -48.21 6.48
N ASP A 400 4.75 -49.15 5.55
CA ASP A 400 3.96 -50.36 5.49
C ASP A 400 4.62 -51.49 6.30
N LYS A 401 4.31 -51.54 7.61
CA LYS A 401 4.81 -52.56 8.55
C LYS A 401 4.44 -54.00 8.16
N ASN A 402 3.63 -54.21 7.12
CA ASN A 402 3.19 -55.53 6.66
C ASN A 402 4.17 -56.22 5.69
N ASN A 403 5.18 -55.52 5.15
CA ASN A 403 6.23 -56.17 4.34
C ASN A 403 7.43 -56.69 5.16
N LEU A 404 7.41 -56.52 6.50
CA LEU A 404 8.50 -56.93 7.39
C LEU A 404 8.51 -58.42 7.77
N ILE A 405 7.58 -59.23 7.27
CA ILE A 405 7.53 -60.68 7.57
C ILE A 405 8.27 -61.53 6.52
N ALA A 406 8.69 -60.93 5.39
CA ALA A 406 9.31 -61.69 4.29
C ALA A 406 10.84 -61.60 4.20
N ALA A 407 11.51 -60.71 4.94
CA ALA A 407 12.97 -60.60 4.94
C ALA A 407 13.53 -61.14 6.25
N GLY A 408 14.05 -62.37 6.20
CA GLY A 408 14.80 -62.98 7.30
C GLY A 408 16.01 -62.13 7.72
N THR A 409 16.52 -62.43 8.91
CA THR A 409 17.68 -61.83 9.60
C THR A 409 18.68 -61.09 8.70
N ASP A 410 18.98 -59.84 9.07
CA ASP A 410 19.79 -58.76 8.47
C ASP A 410 21.05 -59.09 7.64
N ALA A 411 21.51 -60.33 7.60
CA ALA A 411 22.69 -60.75 6.84
C ALA A 411 22.48 -60.82 5.31
N GLY A 412 21.23 -60.71 4.82
CA GLY A 412 20.89 -60.80 3.39
C GLY A 412 20.45 -59.49 2.73
N LEU A 413 20.27 -58.40 3.50
CA LEU A 413 19.68 -57.15 2.98
C LEU A 413 20.71 -56.18 2.38
N PHE A 414 22.00 -56.42 2.62
CA PHE A 414 23.08 -55.59 2.10
C PHE A 414 23.86 -56.36 1.03
N LEU A 415 23.96 -55.79 -0.17
CA LEU A 415 24.93 -56.24 -1.16
C LEU A 415 26.33 -56.03 -0.58
N PRO A 416 27.22 -57.03 -0.57
CA PRO A 416 28.60 -56.83 -0.12
C PRO A 416 29.28 -55.78 -0.99
N GLU A 417 30.19 -55.00 -0.40
CA GLU A 417 30.86 -53.85 -1.04
C GLU A 417 31.57 -54.22 -2.36
N SER A 418 32.00 -55.48 -2.49
CA SER A 418 32.55 -56.06 -3.72
C SER A 418 31.55 -56.19 -4.89
N ALA A 419 30.24 -56.22 -4.60
CA ALA A 419 29.18 -56.22 -5.60
C ALA A 419 28.82 -54.79 -6.04
N LEU A 420 28.98 -53.78 -5.18
CA LEU A 420 28.77 -52.37 -5.52
C LEU A 420 29.79 -51.87 -6.55
N GLN A 421 31.04 -52.35 -6.47
CA GLN A 421 32.10 -52.01 -7.43
C GLN A 421 31.83 -52.48 -8.87
N LYS A 422 30.92 -53.46 -9.08
CA LYS A 422 30.58 -53.96 -10.42
C LYS A 422 29.38 -53.26 -11.08
N ILE A 423 28.59 -52.49 -10.34
CA ILE A 423 27.34 -51.90 -10.85
C ILE A 423 27.57 -50.57 -11.58
N THR A 424 28.65 -49.84 -11.28
CA THR A 424 28.85 -48.50 -11.84
C THR A 424 29.83 -48.43 -13.02
N GLY A 425 30.61 -49.48 -13.32
CA GLY A 425 31.58 -49.44 -14.42
C GLY A 425 32.62 -48.30 -14.33
N ILE A 426 32.68 -47.61 -13.18
CA ILE A 426 33.60 -46.52 -12.89
C ILE A 426 34.59 -47.09 -11.88
N ASP A 427 35.79 -47.38 -12.37
CA ASP A 427 36.94 -47.72 -11.54
C ASP A 427 37.48 -46.42 -10.93
N VAL A 428 37.12 -46.16 -9.67
CA VAL A 428 37.71 -45.09 -8.85
C VAL A 428 38.86 -45.69 -8.05
N SER A 429 39.89 -46.15 -8.76
CA SER A 429 41.19 -46.41 -8.17
C SER A 429 42.19 -45.34 -8.63
N ASN A 430 42.57 -44.52 -7.65
CA ASN A 430 43.54 -43.40 -7.61
C ASN A 430 43.03 -42.01 -7.95
#